data_AF-A0A914N466-F1
#
_entry.id   AF-A0A914N466-F1
#
_cell.length_a   1.000
_cell.length_b   1.000
_cell.length_c   1.000
_cell.angle_alpha   90.00
_cell.angle_beta   90.00
_cell.angle_gamma   90.00
#
_symmetry.space_group_name_H-M   'P 1'
#
loop_
_entity.id
_entity.type
_entity.pdbx_description
1 polymer ?
#
loop_
_entity_poly.entity_id
_entity_poly.type
_entity_poly.pdbx_seq_one_letter_code
_entity_poly.pdbx_strand_id
1 'polypeptide(L)'
;MAKLDVDICNQPRYLINQCEVDIELLPNESNFLIVAPGATNHKYHLEILACKLYIKKIELMDSLAFDIAKKLELKLARYPMRKTSLKSLFISENRTEFNANLWMDQVPRRVVLGMVKNADFVGSQKTHPFNFQHFNLRDISITAGGVTYPTAPYSLDFPNGKYVRIYHDMQEAIGYAGTLESNGISMQRFSNGGFCLLVFNLTNSQEDNGPEMFDLIKNGTTSIRMTFNEPVPNGGIVLVAMGEIDSLLMLDRNRTI
;
A
#
# COMPACT_ATOMS: atom_id res chain seq x y z
N MET A 1 14.72 -12.60 -12.84
CA MET A 1 14.60 -12.76 -11.37
C MET A 1 13.91 -11.51 -10.84
N ALA A 2 12.78 -11.66 -10.14
CA ALA A 2 12.11 -10.53 -9.50
C ALA A 2 12.55 -10.44 -8.03
N LYS A 3 12.64 -9.22 -7.49
CA LYS A 3 12.88 -9.01 -6.06
C LYS A 3 11.62 -9.45 -5.29
N LEU A 4 11.81 -10.13 -4.17
CA LEU A 4 10.71 -10.39 -3.24
C LEU A 4 10.34 -9.08 -2.54
N ASP A 5 9.13 -8.60 -2.77
CA ASP A 5 8.62 -7.34 -2.21
C ASP A 5 8.01 -7.60 -0.82
N VAL A 6 8.86 -7.55 0.20
CA VAL A 6 8.51 -7.71 1.61
C VAL A 6 9.24 -6.62 2.37
N ASP A 7 8.61 -6.07 3.41
CA ASP A 7 9.10 -4.91 4.18
C ASP A 7 10.60 -5.03 4.59
N ILE A 8 11.04 -6.21 5.05
CA ILE A 8 12.44 -6.46 5.45
C ILE A 8 13.43 -6.51 4.28
N CYS A 9 12.97 -6.88 3.08
CA CYS A 9 13.78 -6.93 1.86
C CYS A 9 13.89 -5.55 1.20
N ASN A 10 13.08 -4.58 1.63
CA ASN A 10 13.06 -3.22 1.08
C ASN A 10 14.01 -2.25 1.78
N GLN A 11 14.56 -2.61 2.93
CA GLN A 11 15.61 -1.82 3.58
C GLN A 11 17.01 -2.13 2.99
N PRO A 12 17.93 -1.14 2.93
CA PRO A 12 19.19 -1.26 2.19
C PRO A 12 20.31 -2.02 2.94
N ARG A 13 20.12 -2.37 4.22
CA ARG A 13 21.16 -2.99 5.07
C ARG A 13 21.10 -4.51 4.97
N TYR A 14 22.25 -5.16 5.15
CA TYR A 14 22.31 -6.60 5.33
C TYR A 14 21.86 -6.98 6.74
N LEU A 15 21.12 -8.10 6.86
CA LEU A 15 20.83 -8.70 8.15
C LEU A 15 22.13 -9.21 8.80
N ILE A 16 22.18 -9.13 10.13
CA ILE A 16 23.29 -9.68 10.92
C ILE A 16 23.37 -11.21 10.74
N ASN A 17 24.56 -11.76 10.98
CA ASN A 17 24.77 -13.20 10.91
C ASN A 17 23.95 -13.95 11.96
N GLN A 18 23.68 -15.24 11.69
CA GLN A 18 22.99 -16.15 12.60
C GLN A 18 21.54 -15.75 12.94
N CYS A 19 20.87 -15.00 12.05
CA CYS A 19 19.42 -14.84 12.08
C CYS A 19 18.75 -15.99 11.35
N GLU A 20 17.72 -16.56 11.97
CA GLU A 20 16.76 -17.43 11.32
C GLU A 20 15.72 -16.58 10.61
N VAL A 21 15.41 -16.90 9.35
CA VAL A 21 14.46 -16.15 8.52
C VAL A 21 13.53 -17.16 7.86
N ASP A 22 12.30 -17.18 8.33
CA ASP A 22 11.23 -17.98 7.76
C ASP A 22 10.38 -17.12 6.83
N ILE A 23 10.18 -17.60 5.60
CA ILE A 23 9.36 -16.94 4.59
C ILE A 23 8.27 -17.91 4.18
N GLU A 24 7.03 -17.56 4.50
CA GLU A 24 5.83 -18.29 4.10
C GLU A 24 5.16 -17.57 2.93
N LEU A 25 4.89 -18.30 1.84
CA LEU A 25 4.23 -17.79 0.64
C LEU A 25 2.90 -18.52 0.47
N LEU A 26 1.80 -17.80 0.65
CA LEU A 26 0.45 -18.33 0.51
C LEU A 26 -0.19 -17.76 -0.77
N PRO A 27 -0.45 -18.58 -1.80
CA PRO A 27 -1.14 -18.11 -3.00
C PRO A 27 -2.62 -17.85 -2.69
N ASN A 28 -3.19 -16.82 -3.31
CA ASN A 28 -4.64 -16.59 -3.29
C ASN A 28 -5.38 -17.64 -4.13
N GLU A 29 -6.70 -17.69 -3.98
CA GLU A 29 -7.55 -18.57 -4.77
C GLU A 29 -7.47 -18.27 -6.28
N SER A 30 -7.62 -19.30 -7.11
CA SER A 30 -7.50 -19.17 -8.57
C SER A 30 -8.51 -18.20 -9.20
N ASN A 31 -9.69 -18.04 -8.59
CA ASN A 31 -10.71 -17.09 -9.04
C ASN A 31 -10.29 -15.61 -8.87
N PHE A 32 -9.36 -15.34 -7.96
CA PHE A 32 -8.77 -14.01 -7.78
C PHE A 32 -7.60 -13.79 -8.76
N LEU A 33 -6.82 -14.83 -9.02
CA LEU A 33 -5.57 -14.75 -9.78
C LEU A 33 -5.76 -14.79 -11.31
N ILE A 34 -6.80 -15.46 -11.81
CA ILE A 34 -7.00 -15.72 -13.24
C ILE A 34 -8.28 -15.05 -13.74
N VAL A 35 -8.14 -14.25 -14.80
CA VAL A 35 -9.24 -13.56 -15.48
C VAL A 35 -9.49 -14.25 -16.83
N ALA A 36 -10.68 -14.83 -16.99
CA ALA A 36 -11.10 -15.58 -18.18
C ALA A 36 -12.49 -15.12 -18.67
N PRO A 37 -12.60 -13.91 -19.26
CA PRO A 37 -13.88 -13.26 -19.53
C PRO A 37 -14.72 -13.97 -20.61
N GLY A 38 -14.08 -14.73 -21.50
CA GLY A 38 -14.74 -15.51 -22.57
C GLY A 38 -15.02 -16.97 -22.20
N ALA A 39 -14.62 -17.44 -21.02
CA ALA A 39 -14.79 -18.84 -20.63
C ALA A 39 -16.18 -19.06 -20.03
N THR A 40 -17.03 -19.80 -20.73
CA THR A 40 -18.39 -20.11 -20.26
C THR A 40 -18.45 -21.34 -19.37
N ASN A 41 -17.57 -22.35 -19.59
CA ASN A 41 -17.60 -23.64 -18.88
C ASN A 41 -16.22 -24.19 -18.45
N HIS A 42 -15.14 -23.43 -18.62
CA HIS A 42 -13.78 -23.89 -18.26
C HIS A 42 -13.35 -23.29 -16.93
N LYS A 43 -13.00 -24.13 -15.96
CA LYS A 43 -12.37 -23.71 -14.70
C LYS A 43 -10.85 -23.74 -14.88
N TYR A 44 -10.22 -22.58 -14.77
CA TYR A 44 -8.77 -22.48 -14.73
C TYR A 44 -8.30 -22.50 -13.28
N HIS A 45 -7.19 -23.17 -13.04
CA HIS A 45 -6.52 -23.14 -11.74
C HIS A 45 -5.04 -22.80 -11.94
N LEU A 46 -4.48 -22.09 -10.97
CA LEU A 46 -3.04 -21.82 -10.93
C LEU A 46 -2.36 -22.95 -10.15
N GLU A 47 -1.40 -23.61 -10.79
CA GLU A 47 -0.53 -24.60 -10.15
C GLU A 47 0.91 -24.10 -10.15
N ILE A 48 1.54 -24.09 -8.98
CA ILE A 48 2.94 -23.70 -8.82
C ILE A 48 3.80 -24.96 -8.92
N LEU A 49 4.44 -25.18 -10.06
CA LEU A 49 5.27 -26.37 -10.30
C LEU A 49 6.61 -26.32 -9.55
N ALA A 50 7.22 -25.14 -9.46
CA ALA A 50 8.48 -24.94 -8.75
C ALA A 50 8.63 -23.47 -8.34
N CYS A 51 9.03 -23.24 -7.09
CA CYS A 51 9.44 -21.94 -6.58
C CYS A 51 10.89 -22.04 -6.09
N LYS A 52 11.75 -21.10 -6.50
CA LYS A 52 13.15 -21.06 -6.08
C LYS A 52 13.47 -19.67 -5.52
N LEU A 53 13.93 -19.63 -4.29
CA LEU A 53 14.41 -18.41 -3.63
C LEU A 53 15.94 -18.37 -3.69
N TYR A 54 16.48 -17.28 -4.23
CA TYR A 54 17.92 -17.04 -4.28
C TYR A 54 18.29 -15.94 -3.29
N ILE A 55 19.20 -16.22 -2.37
CA ILE A 55 19.62 -15.31 -1.31
C ILE A 55 21.11 -15.01 -1.49
N LYS A 56 21.47 -13.73 -1.51
CA LYS A 56 22.88 -13.29 -1.49
C LYS A 56 23.38 -13.29 -0.05
N LYS A 57 24.39 -14.11 0.24
CA LYS A 57 25.12 -14.10 1.52
C LYS A 57 26.47 -13.41 1.32
N ILE A 58 26.92 -12.68 2.33
CA ILE A 58 28.22 -12.01 2.34
C ILE A 58 29.05 -12.63 3.46
N GLU A 59 30.26 -13.05 3.11
CA GLU A 59 31.23 -13.53 4.08
C GLU A 59 31.96 -12.35 4.71
N LEU A 60 32.09 -12.36 6.04
CA LEU A 60 32.72 -11.31 6.81
C LEU A 60 34.06 -11.81 7.33
N MET A 61 35.05 -10.92 7.44
CA MET A 61 36.29 -11.22 8.15
C MET A 61 36.01 -11.48 9.64
N ASP A 62 36.73 -12.42 10.24
CA ASP A 62 36.52 -12.83 11.64
C ASP A 62 36.62 -11.66 12.63
N SER A 63 37.53 -10.72 12.40
CA SER A 63 37.67 -9.51 13.22
C SER A 63 36.40 -8.66 13.24
N LEU A 64 35.77 -8.47 12.08
CA LEU A 64 34.56 -7.68 11.94
C LEU A 64 33.34 -8.42 12.50
N ALA A 65 33.28 -9.74 12.34
CA ALA A 65 32.25 -10.57 12.96
C ALA A 65 32.31 -10.50 14.51
N PHE A 66 33.51 -10.56 15.08
CA PHE A 66 33.72 -10.41 16.52
C PHE A 66 33.32 -9.02 17.03
N ASP A 67 33.68 -7.96 16.30
CA ASP A 67 33.29 -6.59 16.64
C ASP A 67 31.77 -6.38 16.60
N ILE A 68 31.07 -6.96 15.62
CA ILE A 68 29.60 -6.93 15.55
C ILE A 68 29.00 -7.65 16.76
N ALA A 69 29.51 -8.84 17.11
CA ALA A 69 29.03 -9.60 18.26
C ALA A 69 29.20 -8.82 19.57
N LYS A 70 30.37 -8.18 19.79
CA LYS A 70 30.63 -7.35 20.97
C LYS A 70 29.74 -6.10 21.01
N LYS A 71 29.46 -5.48 19.85
CA LYS A 71 28.53 -4.34 19.77
C LYS A 71 27.09 -4.75 20.08
N LEU A 72 26.65 -5.93 19.66
CA LEU A 72 25.33 -6.49 19.96
C LEU A 72 25.10 -6.72 21.46
N GLU A 73 26.16 -6.93 22.26
CA GLU A 73 26.05 -7.01 23.72
C GLU A 73 25.72 -5.66 24.37
N LEU A 74 26.14 -4.55 23.75
CA LEU A 74 25.95 -3.20 24.27
C LEU A 74 24.70 -2.52 23.69
N LYS A 75 24.38 -2.81 22.42
CA LYS A 75 23.32 -2.13 21.67
C LYS A 75 22.60 -3.11 20.74
N LEU A 76 21.28 -3.00 20.71
CA LEU A 76 20.43 -3.71 19.76
C LEU A 76 20.77 -3.29 18.33
N ALA A 77 20.78 -4.25 17.40
CA ALA A 77 20.83 -3.92 15.98
C ALA A 77 19.48 -3.34 15.56
N ARG A 78 19.50 -2.25 14.80
CA ARG A 78 18.30 -1.48 14.42
C ARG A 78 18.20 -1.40 12.90
N TYR A 79 17.08 -1.87 12.36
CA TYR A 79 16.76 -1.84 10.94
C TYR A 79 15.53 -0.96 10.73
N PRO A 80 15.71 0.30 10.26
CA PRO A 80 14.59 1.11 9.85
C PRO A 80 13.97 0.50 8.59
N MET A 81 12.66 0.36 8.57
CA MET A 81 11.92 -0.20 7.45
C MET A 81 10.60 0.52 7.26
N ARG A 82 10.07 0.45 6.05
CA ARG A 82 8.72 0.88 5.73
C ARG A 82 7.84 -0.35 5.77
N LYS A 83 6.94 -0.38 6.76
CA LYS A 83 5.95 -1.45 6.92
C LYS A 83 4.72 -1.10 6.10
N THR A 84 4.29 -2.04 5.25
CA THR A 84 3.03 -1.89 4.51
C THR A 84 1.88 -2.47 5.33
N SER A 85 0.85 -1.68 5.60
CA SER A 85 -0.36 -2.11 6.30
C SER A 85 -1.56 -2.00 5.39
N LEU A 86 -2.21 -3.13 5.12
CA LEU A 86 -3.44 -3.20 4.32
C LEU A 86 -4.66 -3.33 5.21
N LYS A 87 -5.71 -2.56 4.91
CA LYS A 87 -7.04 -2.67 5.52
C LYS A 87 -8.11 -2.59 4.45
N SER A 88 -9.10 -3.47 4.53
CA SER A 88 -10.27 -3.45 3.66
C SER A 88 -11.51 -3.08 4.46
N LEU A 89 -12.31 -2.15 3.95
CA LEU A 89 -13.56 -1.72 4.56
C LEU A 89 -14.70 -1.85 3.56
N PHE A 90 -15.78 -2.52 3.98
CA PHE A 90 -16.98 -2.66 3.16
C PHE A 90 -17.88 -1.41 3.30
N ILE A 91 -18.34 -0.88 2.18
CA ILE A 91 -19.28 0.23 2.09
C ILE A 91 -20.58 -0.32 1.49
N SER A 92 -21.64 -0.28 2.28
CA SER A 92 -22.96 -0.76 1.87
C SER A 92 -23.54 0.03 0.70
N GLU A 93 -24.35 -0.64 -0.11
CA GLU A 93 -25.13 -0.03 -1.19
C GLU A 93 -26.04 1.10 -0.68
N ASN A 94 -26.45 1.98 -1.59
CA ASN A 94 -27.34 3.13 -1.34
C ASN A 94 -26.83 4.15 -0.30
N ARG A 95 -25.56 4.08 0.11
CA ARG A 95 -24.91 5.13 0.91
C ARG A 95 -24.33 6.22 0.04
N THR A 96 -24.42 7.46 0.50
CA THR A 96 -23.78 8.64 -0.12
C THR A 96 -22.62 9.19 0.72
N GLU A 97 -22.49 8.74 1.97
CA GLU A 97 -21.44 9.14 2.89
C GLU A 97 -20.83 7.92 3.58
N PHE A 98 -19.52 7.99 3.82
CA PHE A 98 -18.77 6.96 4.52
C PHE A 98 -17.70 7.59 5.40
N ASN A 99 -17.63 7.14 6.66
CA ASN A 99 -16.63 7.57 7.62
C ASN A 99 -16.13 6.36 8.39
N ALA A 100 -14.81 6.23 8.54
CA ALA A 100 -14.22 5.13 9.30
C ALA A 100 -12.83 5.49 9.83
N ASN A 101 -12.40 4.81 10.89
CA ASN A 101 -11.02 4.85 11.35
C ASN A 101 -10.21 3.80 10.58
N LEU A 102 -9.15 4.23 9.91
CA LEU A 102 -8.23 3.35 9.20
C LEU A 102 -7.19 2.81 10.18
N TRP A 103 -6.38 3.66 10.81
CA TRP A 103 -5.37 3.27 11.81
C TRP A 103 -5.59 4.02 13.11
N MET A 104 -5.33 3.37 14.26
CA MET A 104 -5.57 3.97 15.58
C MET A 104 -4.27 4.22 16.36
N ASP A 105 -3.22 3.43 16.10
CA ASP A 105 -2.00 3.48 16.91
C ASP A 105 -0.91 4.36 16.29
N GLN A 106 -0.69 4.22 14.99
CA GLN A 106 0.35 4.92 14.24
C GLN A 106 -0.23 5.62 13.03
N VAL A 107 0.20 6.85 12.81
CA VAL A 107 -0.12 7.62 11.62
C VAL A 107 0.80 7.17 10.49
N PRO A 108 0.27 6.62 9.39
CA PRO A 108 1.08 6.30 8.22
C PRO A 108 1.64 7.59 7.61
N ARG A 109 2.80 7.47 6.94
CA ARG A 109 3.38 8.56 6.16
C ARG A 109 2.62 8.82 4.88
N ARG A 110 2.15 7.74 4.26
CA ARG A 110 1.43 7.77 3.00
C ARG A 110 0.26 6.81 3.07
N VAL A 111 -0.88 7.26 2.57
CA VAL A 111 -2.07 6.43 2.44
C VAL A 111 -2.44 6.34 0.97
N VAL A 112 -2.53 5.11 0.46
CA VAL A 112 -3.05 4.80 -0.86
C VAL A 112 -4.40 4.14 -0.69
N LEU A 113 -5.40 4.65 -1.40
CA LEU A 113 -6.77 4.17 -1.33
C LEU A 113 -7.22 3.74 -2.72
N GLY A 114 -7.90 2.61 -2.81
CA GLY A 114 -8.57 2.15 -4.01
C GLY A 114 -9.94 1.61 -3.66
N MET A 115 -10.94 1.89 -4.49
CA MET A 115 -12.27 1.32 -4.32
C MET A 115 -12.55 0.33 -5.44
N VAL A 116 -13.11 -0.82 -5.08
CA VAL A 116 -13.46 -1.88 -6.03
C VAL A 116 -14.86 -2.41 -5.72
N LYS A 117 -15.50 -3.07 -6.69
CA LYS A 117 -16.77 -3.74 -6.41
C LYS A 117 -16.53 -4.90 -5.45
N ASN A 118 -17.46 -5.15 -4.55
CA ASN A 118 -17.34 -6.25 -3.60
C ASN A 118 -17.15 -7.62 -4.30
N ALA A 119 -17.87 -7.85 -5.41
CA ALA A 119 -17.71 -9.05 -6.22
C ALA A 119 -16.30 -9.20 -6.82
N ASP A 120 -15.65 -8.10 -7.19
CA ASP A 120 -14.30 -8.11 -7.76
C ASP A 120 -13.24 -8.34 -6.66
N PHE A 121 -13.48 -7.84 -5.45
CA PHE A 121 -12.61 -8.05 -4.29
C PHE A 121 -12.55 -9.51 -3.84
N VAL A 122 -13.71 -10.18 -3.79
CA VAL A 122 -13.79 -11.63 -3.45
C VAL A 122 -13.14 -12.50 -4.53
N GLY A 123 -13.26 -12.08 -5.80
CA GLY A 123 -12.72 -12.79 -6.95
C GLY A 123 -13.81 -13.36 -7.84
N SER A 124 -13.62 -13.22 -9.14
CA SER A 124 -14.56 -13.62 -10.19
C SER A 124 -13.76 -13.94 -11.44
N GLN A 125 -14.13 -15.00 -12.17
CA GLN A 125 -13.42 -15.35 -13.41
C GLN A 125 -13.69 -14.36 -14.55
N LYS A 126 -14.74 -13.54 -14.45
CA LYS A 126 -15.11 -12.58 -15.51
C LYS A 126 -14.51 -11.19 -15.31
N THR A 127 -14.16 -10.86 -14.07
CA THR A 127 -13.72 -9.53 -13.65
C THR A 127 -12.42 -9.66 -12.87
N HIS A 128 -11.79 -8.54 -12.48
CA HIS A 128 -10.51 -8.60 -11.79
C HIS A 128 -10.48 -7.65 -10.59
N PRO A 129 -9.77 -8.02 -9.51
CA PRO A 129 -9.70 -7.24 -8.27
C PRO A 129 -8.96 -5.91 -8.44
N PHE A 130 -8.18 -5.75 -9.50
CA PHE A 130 -7.40 -4.54 -9.77
C PHE A 130 -8.15 -3.46 -10.58
N ASN A 131 -9.49 -3.49 -10.59
CA ASN A 131 -10.31 -2.51 -11.30
C ASN A 131 -10.78 -1.40 -10.36
N PHE A 132 -9.87 -0.48 -10.05
CA PHE A 132 -10.10 0.62 -9.12
C PHE A 132 -10.95 1.72 -9.76
N GLN A 133 -12.18 1.86 -9.27
CA GLN A 133 -13.18 2.78 -9.80
C GLN A 133 -13.44 3.93 -8.83
N HIS A 134 -13.83 5.09 -9.36
CA HIS A 134 -14.14 6.27 -8.56
C HIS A 134 -15.54 6.22 -7.91
N PHE A 135 -16.47 5.41 -8.43
CA PHE A 135 -17.86 5.29 -7.94
C PHE A 135 -18.56 6.64 -7.71
N ASN A 136 -18.32 7.60 -8.60
CA ASN A 136 -18.84 8.97 -8.49
C ASN A 136 -18.50 9.67 -7.16
N LEU A 137 -17.30 9.43 -6.63
CA LEU A 137 -16.74 10.16 -5.49
C LEU A 137 -16.84 11.67 -5.71
N ARG A 138 -17.35 12.38 -4.71
CA ARG A 138 -17.54 13.84 -4.67
C ARG A 138 -16.48 14.53 -3.85
N ASP A 139 -16.18 13.98 -2.69
CA ASP A 139 -15.18 14.53 -1.78
C ASP A 139 -14.55 13.42 -0.95
N ILE A 140 -13.28 13.59 -0.63
CA ILE A 140 -12.50 12.68 0.19
C ILE A 140 -11.50 13.45 1.03
N SER A 141 -11.45 13.12 2.31
CA SER A 141 -10.49 13.70 3.24
C SER A 141 -9.98 12.66 4.22
N ILE A 142 -8.71 12.75 4.58
CA ILE A 142 -8.07 11.96 5.62
C ILE A 142 -7.75 12.87 6.79
N THR A 143 -8.18 12.51 7.99
CA THR A 143 -7.78 13.21 9.22
C THR A 143 -6.77 12.34 9.95
N ALA A 144 -5.55 12.83 10.07
CA ALA A 144 -4.43 12.13 10.70
C ALA A 144 -3.84 13.01 11.82
N GLY A 145 -3.88 12.52 13.06
CA GLY A 145 -3.33 13.27 14.20
C GLY A 145 -3.97 14.65 14.43
N GLY A 146 -5.25 14.81 14.08
CA GLY A 146 -5.99 16.08 14.19
C GLY A 146 -5.82 17.04 13.00
N VAL A 147 -5.01 16.70 12.00
CA VAL A 147 -4.84 17.48 10.77
C VAL A 147 -5.59 16.79 9.62
N THR A 148 -6.31 17.56 8.81
CA THR A 148 -7.09 17.05 7.67
C THR A 148 -6.39 17.33 6.35
N TYR A 149 -6.35 16.31 5.49
CA TYR A 149 -5.71 16.29 4.19
C TYR A 149 -6.73 15.92 3.10
N PRO A 150 -6.82 16.66 2.00
CA PRO A 150 -6.23 17.99 1.81
C PRO A 150 -6.86 19.03 2.75
N THR A 151 -6.17 20.14 2.99
CA THR A 151 -6.71 21.26 3.77
C THR A 151 -7.91 21.91 3.08
N ALA A 152 -7.80 22.09 1.75
CA ALA A 152 -8.92 22.55 0.93
C ALA A 152 -9.65 21.34 0.35
N PRO A 153 -10.94 21.14 0.67
CA PRO A 153 -11.71 19.97 0.25
C PRO A 153 -11.77 19.85 -1.27
N TYR A 154 -12.06 18.65 -1.76
CA TYR A 154 -12.28 18.44 -3.17
C TYR A 154 -13.75 18.71 -3.52
N SER A 155 -13.99 19.02 -4.80
CA SER A 155 -15.32 19.06 -5.39
C SER A 155 -15.26 18.28 -6.69
N LEU A 156 -15.20 16.96 -6.54
CA LEU A 156 -14.95 16.02 -7.62
C LEU A 156 -16.22 15.77 -8.43
N ASP A 157 -16.02 15.73 -9.74
CA ASP A 157 -17.04 15.40 -10.72
C ASP A 157 -16.34 14.74 -11.91
N PHE A 158 -16.32 13.40 -11.88
CA PHE A 158 -15.63 12.61 -12.89
C PHE A 158 -16.24 12.77 -14.29
N PRO A 159 -17.57 12.70 -14.47
CA PRO A 159 -18.21 12.95 -15.77
C PRO A 159 -17.86 14.31 -16.39
N ASN A 160 -17.79 15.37 -15.58
CA ASN A 160 -17.50 16.72 -16.07
C ASN A 160 -16.01 17.11 -16.03
N GLY A 161 -15.10 16.16 -15.82
CA GLY A 161 -13.66 16.41 -15.87
C GLY A 161 -13.06 17.07 -14.62
N LYS A 162 -13.82 17.27 -13.54
CA LYS A 162 -13.34 17.87 -12.29
C LYS A 162 -12.64 16.85 -11.40
N TYR A 163 -11.60 16.21 -11.91
CA TYR A 163 -10.74 15.26 -11.17
C TYR A 163 -9.25 15.53 -11.38
N VAL A 164 -8.91 16.59 -12.13
CA VAL A 164 -7.52 16.93 -12.47
C VAL A 164 -6.67 17.19 -11.23
N ARG A 165 -7.22 17.89 -10.23
CA ARG A 165 -6.49 18.19 -8.99
C ARG A 165 -6.12 16.93 -8.22
N ILE A 166 -7.09 16.04 -7.95
CA ILE A 166 -6.81 14.81 -7.20
C ILE A 166 -5.86 13.87 -7.96
N TYR A 167 -5.90 13.89 -9.30
CA TYR A 167 -4.92 13.17 -10.13
C TYR A 167 -3.52 13.79 -10.01
N HIS A 168 -3.39 15.11 -10.06
CA HIS A 168 -2.10 15.79 -9.87
C HIS A 168 -1.52 15.50 -8.48
N ASP A 169 -2.33 15.65 -7.43
CA ASP A 169 -1.94 15.40 -6.05
C ASP A 169 -1.49 13.94 -5.86
N MET A 170 -2.12 12.98 -6.56
CA MET A 170 -1.69 11.59 -6.61
C MET A 170 -0.28 11.45 -7.23
N GLN A 171 -0.03 12.09 -8.38
CA GLN A 171 1.28 12.05 -9.06
C GLN A 171 2.39 12.71 -8.24
N GLU A 172 2.05 13.76 -7.49
CA GLU A 172 2.97 14.44 -6.57
C GLU A 172 3.32 13.56 -5.38
N ALA A 173 2.31 12.94 -4.73
CA ALA A 173 2.51 12.09 -3.57
C ALA A 173 3.30 10.79 -3.83
N ILE A 174 3.39 10.37 -5.10
CA ILE A 174 4.23 9.24 -5.53
C ILE A 174 5.57 9.68 -6.16
N GLY A 175 5.82 10.98 -6.28
CA GLY A 175 7.09 11.54 -6.74
C GLY A 175 7.26 11.64 -8.26
N TYR A 176 6.20 11.50 -9.07
CA TYR A 176 6.31 11.65 -10.54
C TYR A 176 5.97 13.06 -11.03
N ALA A 177 5.29 13.88 -10.24
CA ALA A 177 4.97 15.26 -10.63
C ALA A 177 6.26 16.05 -10.93
N GLY A 178 6.32 16.69 -12.10
CA GLY A 178 7.48 17.48 -12.53
C GLY A 178 8.70 16.66 -12.98
N THR A 179 8.61 15.32 -13.00
CA THR A 179 9.68 14.45 -13.53
C THR A 179 9.41 14.06 -14.98
N LEU A 180 10.45 13.55 -15.67
CA LEU A 180 10.32 12.93 -17.00
C LEU A 180 9.88 11.46 -16.92
N GLU A 181 9.70 10.93 -15.71
CA GLU A 181 9.29 9.55 -15.47
C GLU A 181 7.76 9.43 -15.37
N SER A 182 7.25 8.21 -15.52
CA SER A 182 5.80 7.95 -15.49
C SER A 182 5.50 6.60 -14.87
N ASN A 183 4.44 6.55 -14.07
CA ASN A 183 3.82 5.32 -13.59
C ASN A 183 2.88 4.65 -14.61
N GLY A 184 2.71 5.22 -15.81
CA GLY A 184 1.82 4.68 -16.85
C GLY A 184 0.31 4.86 -16.60
N ILE A 185 -0.08 5.62 -15.57
CA ILE A 185 -1.48 5.97 -15.29
C ILE A 185 -1.76 7.35 -15.87
N SER A 186 -2.36 7.40 -17.06
CA SER A 186 -2.85 8.65 -17.65
C SER A 186 -4.14 9.11 -16.97
N MET A 187 -4.50 10.40 -17.13
CA MET A 187 -5.78 10.94 -16.65
C MET A 187 -7.00 10.15 -17.16
N GLN A 188 -6.94 9.63 -18.39
CA GLN A 188 -8.00 8.79 -18.96
C GLN A 188 -8.07 7.42 -18.28
N ARG A 189 -6.92 6.81 -17.96
CA ARG A 189 -6.88 5.55 -17.22
C ARG A 189 -7.34 5.71 -15.78
N PHE A 190 -7.02 6.85 -15.17
CA PHE A 190 -7.45 7.22 -13.84
C PHE A 190 -8.98 7.38 -13.74
N SER A 191 -9.60 8.13 -14.67
CA SER A 191 -11.05 8.36 -14.65
C SER A 191 -11.86 7.16 -15.14
N ASN A 192 -11.53 6.61 -16.31
CA ASN A 192 -12.37 5.63 -17.01
C ASN A 192 -11.70 4.27 -17.26
N GLY A 193 -10.42 4.12 -16.89
CA GLY A 193 -9.65 2.90 -17.19
C GLY A 193 -9.54 1.90 -16.04
N GLY A 194 -10.14 2.16 -14.88
CA GLY A 194 -10.03 1.26 -13.73
C GLY A 194 -8.74 1.41 -12.92
N PHE A 195 -8.09 2.58 -12.98
CA PHE A 195 -6.85 2.88 -12.25
C PHE A 195 -7.01 4.11 -11.33
N CYS A 196 -8.19 4.28 -10.72
CA CYS A 196 -8.45 5.37 -9.79
C CYS A 196 -7.88 5.05 -8.39
N LEU A 197 -6.58 5.29 -8.20
CA LEU A 197 -5.92 5.21 -6.90
C LEU A 197 -5.75 6.59 -6.30
N LEU A 198 -6.15 6.78 -5.05
CA LEU A 198 -6.08 8.06 -4.36
C LEU A 198 -4.90 7.99 -3.39
N VAL A 199 -3.95 8.91 -3.50
CA VAL A 199 -2.72 8.89 -2.70
C VAL A 199 -2.61 10.18 -1.90
N PHE A 200 -2.36 10.03 -0.60
CA PHE A 200 -2.22 11.15 0.34
C PHE A 200 -0.86 11.06 1.01
N ASN A 201 -0.05 12.09 0.85
CA ASN A 201 1.19 12.26 1.59
C ASN A 201 0.90 12.98 2.93
N LEU A 202 1.14 12.28 4.03
CA LEU A 202 0.92 12.75 5.41
C LEU A 202 2.24 13.15 6.10
N THR A 203 3.37 13.11 5.38
CA THR A 203 4.66 13.59 5.89
C THR A 203 4.64 15.10 6.12
N ASN A 204 5.41 15.56 7.12
CA ASN A 204 5.50 17.01 7.40
C ASN A 204 6.29 17.76 6.32
N SER A 205 7.28 17.09 5.73
CA SER A 205 8.10 17.65 4.66
C SER A 205 7.34 17.76 3.34
N GLN A 206 6.28 16.96 3.15
CA GLN A 206 5.63 16.72 1.85
C GLN A 206 6.57 16.18 0.76
N GLU A 207 7.85 15.98 1.10
CA GLU A 207 8.88 15.36 0.30
C GLU A 207 9.09 13.94 0.84
N ASP A 208 8.80 12.92 0.03
CA ASP A 208 9.17 11.52 0.31
C ASP A 208 10.15 11.04 -0.77
N ASN A 209 11.30 11.71 -0.83
CA ASN A 209 12.24 11.60 -1.95
C ASN A 209 13.28 10.46 -1.80
N GLY A 210 13.06 9.46 -0.94
CA GLY A 210 13.91 8.27 -0.97
C GLY A 210 13.83 7.31 0.22
N PRO A 211 14.31 6.06 0.02
CA PRO A 211 14.28 4.99 1.03
C PRO A 211 15.14 5.28 2.28
N GLU A 212 15.99 6.30 2.24
CA GLU A 212 16.86 6.69 3.35
C GLU A 212 16.21 7.66 4.33
N MET A 213 15.11 8.32 3.94
CA MET A 213 14.43 9.27 4.81
C MET A 213 13.50 8.53 5.77
N PHE A 214 13.82 8.57 7.06
CA PHE A 214 13.02 8.01 8.15
C PHE A 214 12.45 9.16 8.98
N ASP A 215 11.14 9.33 8.98
CA ASP A 215 10.49 10.35 9.80
C ASP A 215 10.24 9.83 11.22
N LEU A 216 9.98 10.76 12.13
CA LEU A 216 9.59 10.40 13.49
C LEU A 216 8.26 9.65 13.45
N ILE A 217 8.21 8.45 14.03
CA ILE A 217 6.97 7.68 14.17
C ILE A 217 5.99 8.49 15.02
N LYS A 218 4.86 8.85 14.43
CA LYS A 218 3.79 9.59 15.11
C LYS A 218 2.70 8.63 15.55
N ASN A 219 2.37 8.69 16.83
CA ASN A 219 1.21 7.99 17.35
C ASN A 219 -0.05 8.82 17.11
N GLY A 220 -1.13 8.15 16.72
CA GLY A 220 -2.41 8.80 16.54
C GLY A 220 -3.34 8.08 15.59
N THR A 221 -4.58 8.55 15.58
CA THR A 221 -5.63 8.00 14.72
C THR A 221 -5.59 8.64 13.34
N THR A 222 -5.75 7.80 12.33
CA THR A 222 -5.98 8.17 10.94
C THR A 222 -7.37 7.73 10.55
N SER A 223 -8.26 8.67 10.28
CA SER A 223 -9.63 8.43 9.85
C SER A 223 -9.86 8.96 8.44
N ILE A 224 -10.85 8.39 7.77
CA ILE A 224 -11.27 8.77 6.42
C ILE A 224 -12.72 9.22 6.44
N ARG A 225 -13.01 10.24 5.64
CA ARG A 225 -14.35 10.68 5.26
C ARG A 225 -14.46 10.73 3.74
N MET A 226 -15.52 10.14 3.22
CA MET A 226 -15.84 10.15 1.78
C MET A 226 -17.30 10.51 1.59
N THR A 227 -17.58 11.26 0.53
CA THR A 227 -18.95 11.48 0.04
C THR A 227 -19.03 11.24 -1.46
N PHE A 228 -20.18 10.79 -1.93
CA PHE A 228 -20.43 10.40 -3.32
C PHE A 228 -21.53 11.27 -3.93
N ASN A 229 -21.41 11.58 -5.22
CA ASN A 229 -22.42 12.29 -6.01
C ASN A 229 -23.62 11.38 -6.30
N GLU A 230 -23.39 10.08 -6.40
CA GLU A 230 -24.43 9.06 -6.56
C GLU A 230 -24.33 8.04 -5.42
N PRO A 231 -25.44 7.39 -5.04
CA PRO A 231 -25.41 6.33 -4.05
C PRO A 231 -24.52 5.16 -4.51
N VAL A 232 -23.82 4.54 -3.56
CA VAL A 232 -23.01 3.35 -3.81
C VAL A 232 -23.85 2.27 -4.53
N PRO A 233 -23.33 1.67 -5.61
CA PRO A 233 -24.11 0.74 -6.43
C PRO A 233 -24.51 -0.53 -5.66
N ASN A 234 -25.54 -1.22 -6.19
CA ASN A 234 -26.01 -2.49 -5.66
C ASN A 234 -24.88 -3.51 -5.51
N GLY A 235 -24.89 -4.24 -4.39
CA GLY A 235 -23.84 -5.19 -4.02
C GLY A 235 -22.67 -4.59 -3.24
N GLY A 236 -22.65 -3.26 -3.05
CA GLY A 236 -21.66 -2.56 -2.25
C GLY A 236 -20.25 -2.52 -2.87
N ILE A 237 -19.39 -1.71 -2.26
CA ILE A 237 -18.00 -1.53 -2.68
C ILE A 237 -17.06 -1.82 -1.51
N VAL A 238 -15.84 -2.23 -1.82
CA VAL A 238 -14.77 -2.41 -0.84
C VAL A 238 -13.74 -1.32 -1.06
N LEU A 239 -13.48 -0.56 -0.01
CA LEU A 239 -12.34 0.35 0.09
C LEU A 239 -11.12 -0.46 0.55
N VAL A 240 -10.10 -0.53 -0.28
CA VAL A 240 -8.78 -1.04 0.06
C VAL A 240 -7.89 0.15 0.43
N ALA A 241 -7.45 0.18 1.68
CA ALA A 241 -6.54 1.19 2.19
C ALA A 241 -5.18 0.57 2.50
N MET A 242 -4.14 1.09 1.87
CA MET A 242 -2.75 0.76 2.12
C MET A 242 -2.09 1.94 2.83
N GLY A 243 -1.52 1.69 4.00
CA GLY A 243 -0.74 2.65 4.76
C GLY A 243 0.72 2.25 4.75
N GLU A 244 1.60 3.18 4.41
CA GLU A 244 3.05 3.02 4.60
C GLU A 244 3.43 3.63 5.94
N ILE A 245 3.92 2.79 6.84
CA ILE A 245 4.20 3.14 8.23
C ILE A 245 5.68 2.96 8.49
N ASP A 246 6.34 3.98 9.04
CA ASP A 246 7.72 3.85 9.50
C ASP A 246 7.78 2.87 10.68
N SER A 247 8.65 1.87 10.58
CA SER A 247 8.84 0.86 11.61
C SER A 247 10.33 0.60 11.85
N LEU A 248 10.64 0.10 13.04
CA LEU A 248 11.99 -0.22 13.45
C LEU A 248 12.03 -1.66 13.93
N LEU A 249 12.69 -2.53 13.17
CA LEU A 249 13.02 -3.87 13.64
C LEU A 249 14.28 -3.80 14.50
N MET A 250 14.18 -4.33 15.71
CA MET A 250 15.30 -4.43 16.63
C MET A 250 15.67 -5.90 16.77
N LEU A 251 16.96 -6.21 16.76
CA LEU A 251 17.46 -7.54 17.06
C LEU A 251 18.36 -7.46 18.29
N ASP A 252 18.11 -8.34 19.23
CA ASP A 252 18.86 -8.45 20.47
C ASP A 252 20.13 -9.30 20.33
N ARG A 253 20.84 -9.49 21.45
CA ARG A 253 22.00 -10.37 21.50
C ARG A 253 21.65 -11.81 21.13
N ASN A 254 20.42 -12.28 21.32
CA ASN A 254 20.01 -13.63 20.97
C ASN A 254 19.50 -13.74 19.52
N ARG A 255 19.52 -12.64 18.76
CA ARG A 255 19.02 -12.54 17.38
C ARG A 255 17.50 -12.72 17.31
N THR A 256 16.82 -12.37 18.41
CA THR A 256 15.37 -12.36 18.52
C THR A 256 14.87 -10.92 18.36
N ILE A 257 13.64 -10.79 17.84
CA ILE A 257 12.92 -9.53 17.62
C ILE A 257 12.37 -8.97 18.94
#